data_AF-A0A5E4IIZ1-F1
#
_entry.id   AF-A0A5E4IIZ1-F1
#
_cell.length_a   1.000
_cell.length_b   1.000
_cell.length_c   1.000
_cell.angle_alpha   90.00
_cell.angle_beta   90.00
_cell.angle_gamma   90.00
#
_symmetry.space_group_name_H-M   'P 1'
#
loop_
_entity.id
_entity.type
_entity.pdbx_description
1 polymer ?
#
loop_
_entity_poly.entity_id
_entity_poly.type
_entity_poly.pdbx_seq_one_letter_code
_entity_poly.pdbx_strand_id
1 'polypeptide(L)'
;MAIDKHDLYKNMEFALNAYSVAEGAFPLWEAVFALIVGQIIIAYFGSHMHVDQKIGLAFLGLILSSIWFILVSLNRLNAVHINEKMLKIQDYLRTSDPQTLFIWPWPKQDNPLKSTWLYRRILPGVMILAWLILISWQTLRI
;
A
#
# COMPACT_ATOMS: atom_id res chain seq x y z
N MET A 1 13.62 29.42 17.89
CA MET A 1 14.05 28.11 18.41
C MET A 1 15.04 27.55 17.41
N ALA A 2 16.33 27.50 17.73
CA ALA A 2 17.34 26.99 16.81
C ALA A 2 17.17 25.47 16.73
N ILE A 3 16.81 24.96 15.55
CA ILE A 3 16.74 23.52 15.30
C ILE A 3 18.19 23.04 15.16
N ASP A 4 18.59 22.06 15.97
CA ASP A 4 19.92 21.46 15.88
C ASP A 4 20.09 20.79 14.50
N LYS A 5 21.16 21.15 13.79
CA LYS A 5 21.49 20.56 12.49
C LYS A 5 21.62 19.03 12.60
N HIS A 6 22.10 18.52 13.74
CA HIS A 6 22.26 17.07 13.95
C HIS A 6 20.92 16.33 14.01
N ASP A 7 19.92 16.89 14.71
CA ASP A 7 18.57 16.34 14.76
C ASP A 7 17.89 16.36 13.39
N LEU A 8 18.18 17.38 12.59
CA LEU A 8 17.66 17.50 11.23
C LEU A 8 18.16 16.35 10.33
N TYR A 9 19.47 16.10 10.33
CA TYR A 9 20.06 15.01 9.54
C TYR A 9 19.56 13.62 9.98
N LYS A 10 19.44 13.40 11.29
CA LYS A 10 18.91 12.15 11.85
C LYS A 10 17.46 11.90 11.40
N ASN A 11 16.64 12.95 11.38
CA ASN A 11 15.26 12.86 10.89
C ASN A 11 15.19 12.56 9.38
N MET A 12 16.13 13.09 8.61
CA MET A 12 16.21 12.83 7.16
C MET A 12 16.67 11.40 6.86
N GLU A 13 17.67 10.90 7.59
CA GLU A 13 18.12 9.51 7.48
C GLU A 13 17.01 8.53 7.88
N PHE A 14 16.30 8.83 8.98
CA PHE A 14 15.13 8.05 9.39
C PHE A 14 14.04 8.04 8.31
N ALA A 15 13.72 9.20 7.72
CA ALA A 15 12.73 9.30 6.66
C ALA A 15 13.15 8.54 5.39
N LEU A 16 14.43 8.59 5.02
CA LEU A 16 14.97 7.85 3.88
C LEU A 16 14.90 6.34 4.11
N ASN A 17 15.25 5.86 5.31
CA ASN A 17 15.18 4.46 5.69
C ASN A 17 13.74 3.96 5.77
N ALA A 18 12.85 4.71 6.43
CA ALA A 18 11.42 4.39 6.52
C ALA A 18 10.78 4.28 5.13
N TYR A 19 11.18 5.17 4.22
CA TYR A 19 10.73 5.15 2.85
C TYR A 19 11.32 3.99 2.03
N SER A 20 12.62 3.70 2.17
CA SER A 20 13.26 2.54 1.55
C SER A 20 12.58 1.23 1.94
N VAL A 21 12.16 1.11 3.20
CA VAL A 21 11.36 -0.02 3.67
C VAL A 21 9.95 0.00 3.05
N ALA A 22 9.31 1.17 2.95
CA ALA A 22 7.95 1.34 2.41
C ALA A 22 7.84 1.14 0.88
N GLU A 23 8.91 1.33 0.09
CA GLU A 23 8.94 1.02 -1.35
C GLU A 23 9.70 -0.27 -1.67
N GLY A 24 10.62 -0.73 -0.81
CA GLY A 24 11.42 -1.93 -1.04
C GLY A 24 10.81 -3.21 -0.48
N ALA A 25 10.33 -3.19 0.77
CA ALA A 25 9.74 -4.37 1.42
C ALA A 25 8.25 -4.54 1.09
N PHE A 26 7.56 -3.45 0.81
CA PHE A 26 6.12 -3.45 0.55
C PHE A 26 5.66 -4.10 -0.77
N PRO A 27 6.37 -3.96 -1.90
CA PRO A 27 6.06 -4.73 -3.11
C PRO A 27 6.11 -6.25 -2.87
N LEU A 28 7.02 -6.71 -2.01
CA LEU A 28 7.13 -8.13 -1.66
C LEU A 28 5.89 -8.61 -0.91
N TRP A 29 5.44 -7.87 0.11
CA TRP A 29 4.23 -8.20 0.85
C TRP A 29 2.97 -8.17 -0.02
N GLU A 30 2.85 -7.18 -0.92
CA GLU A 30 1.77 -7.13 -1.90
C GLU A 30 1.77 -8.37 -2.82
N ALA A 31 2.94 -8.82 -3.27
CA ALA A 31 3.07 -10.03 -4.07
C ALA A 31 2.66 -11.28 -3.28
N VAL A 32 3.03 -11.36 -1.99
CA VAL A 32 2.60 -12.46 -1.11
C VAL A 32 1.07 -12.48 -0.96
N PHE A 33 0.44 -11.33 -0.71
CA PHE A 33 -1.02 -11.25 -0.65
C PHE A 33 -1.69 -11.63 -1.98
N ALA A 34 -1.16 -11.14 -3.10
CA ALA A 34 -1.66 -11.49 -4.43
C ALA A 34 -1.57 -13.00 -4.69
N LEU A 35 -0.47 -13.64 -4.29
CA LEU A 35 -0.31 -15.09 -4.39
C LEU A 35 -1.34 -15.83 -3.54
N ILE A 36 -1.49 -15.46 -2.26
CA ILE A 36 -2.45 -16.10 -1.36
C ILE A 36 -3.89 -15.98 -1.89
N VAL A 37 -4.32 -14.76 -2.23
CA VAL A 37 -5.65 -14.50 -2.77
C VAL A 37 -5.85 -15.22 -4.10
N GLY A 38 -4.83 -15.24 -4.97
CA GLY A 38 -4.84 -15.98 -6.23
C GLY A 38 -5.06 -17.47 -6.04
N GLN A 39 -4.35 -18.10 -5.08
CA GLN A 39 -4.54 -19.52 -4.77
C GLN A 39 -5.96 -19.82 -4.25
N ILE A 40 -6.55 -18.91 -3.47
CA ILE A 40 -7.93 -19.05 -2.98
C ILE A 40 -8.93 -18.96 -4.14
N ILE A 41 -8.74 -18.05 -5.10
CA ILE A 41 -9.57 -17.96 -6.32
C ILE A 41 -9.46 -19.26 -7.12
N ILE A 42 -8.24 -19.76 -7.34
CA ILE A 42 -8.01 -21.02 -8.08
C ILE A 42 -8.72 -22.17 -7.37
N ALA A 43 -8.57 -22.28 -6.04
CA ALA A 43 -9.24 -23.31 -5.25
C ALA A 43 -10.78 -23.20 -5.29
N TYR A 44 -11.34 -21.99 -5.32
CA TYR A 44 -12.79 -21.75 -5.43
C TYR A 44 -13.38 -22.32 -6.72
N PHE A 45 -12.70 -22.09 -7.86
CA PHE A 45 -13.18 -22.51 -9.17
C PHE A 45 -12.74 -23.93 -9.56
N GLY A 46 -11.57 -24.37 -9.11
CA GLY A 46 -10.97 -25.65 -9.50
C GLY A 46 -11.46 -26.87 -8.71
N SER A 47 -12.19 -26.67 -7.61
CA SER A 47 -12.64 -27.75 -6.75
C SER A 47 -14.13 -28.07 -6.89
N HIS A 48 -14.45 -29.37 -6.81
CA HIS A 48 -15.82 -29.88 -6.68
C HIS A 48 -16.27 -29.85 -5.21
N MET A 49 -16.18 -28.68 -4.58
CA MET A 49 -16.63 -28.45 -3.20
C MET A 49 -18.16 -28.23 -3.13
N HIS A 50 -18.76 -28.61 -2.00
CA HIS A 50 -20.14 -28.26 -1.66
C HIS A 50 -20.33 -26.75 -1.52
N VAL A 51 -21.57 -26.27 -1.67
CA VAL A 51 -21.89 -24.83 -1.68
C VAL A 51 -21.41 -24.14 -0.40
N ASP A 52 -21.63 -24.74 0.77
CA ASP A 52 -21.22 -24.18 2.07
C ASP A 52 -19.70 -23.98 2.16
N GLN A 53 -18.93 -24.94 1.64
CA GLN A 53 -17.48 -24.86 1.59
C GLN A 53 -17.00 -23.76 0.64
N LYS A 54 -17.68 -23.58 -0.51
CA LYS A 54 -17.39 -22.48 -1.45
C LYS A 54 -17.67 -21.13 -0.82
N ILE A 55 -18.77 -20.99 -0.08
CA ILE A 55 -19.09 -19.77 0.68
C ILE A 55 -18.00 -19.48 1.72
N GLY A 56 -17.59 -20.49 2.50
CA GLY A 56 -16.50 -20.34 3.47
C GLY A 56 -15.19 -19.89 2.83
N LEU A 57 -14.83 -20.46 1.68
CA LEU A 57 -13.63 -20.07 0.93
C LEU A 57 -13.72 -18.62 0.40
N ALA A 58 -14.90 -18.22 -0.08
CA ALA A 58 -15.14 -16.86 -0.55
C ALA A 58 -15.08 -15.83 0.58
N PHE A 59 -15.57 -16.17 1.78
CA PHE A 59 -15.41 -15.34 2.97
C PHE A 59 -13.94 -15.19 3.37
N LEU A 60 -13.15 -16.27 3.33
CA LEU A 60 -11.72 -16.20 3.60
C LEU A 60 -11.00 -15.29 2.60
N GLY A 61 -11.32 -15.43 1.31
CA GLY A 61 -10.81 -14.55 0.26
C GLY A 61 -11.17 -13.09 0.47
N LEU A 62 -12.41 -12.80 0.90
CA LEU A 62 -12.88 -11.45 1.23
C LEU A 62 -12.11 -10.83 2.39
N ILE A 63 -11.89 -11.59 3.48
CA ILE A 63 -11.15 -11.11 4.65
C ILE A 63 -9.71 -10.77 4.26
N LEU A 64 -9.02 -11.67 3.56
CA LEU A 64 -7.63 -11.46 3.17
C LEU A 64 -7.46 -10.31 2.17
N SER A 65 -8.39 -10.19 1.21
CA SER A 65 -8.40 -9.06 0.26
C SER A 65 -8.65 -7.73 0.98
N SER A 66 -9.47 -7.74 2.04
CA SER A 66 -9.74 -6.55 2.88
C SER A 66 -8.52 -6.16 3.72
N ILE A 67 -7.83 -7.11 4.35
CA ILE A 67 -6.57 -6.87 5.07
C ILE A 67 -5.52 -6.30 4.10
N TRP A 68 -5.39 -6.89 2.91
CA TRP A 68 -4.48 -6.39 1.88
C TRP A 68 -4.81 -4.94 1.50
N PHE A 69 -6.09 -4.62 1.26
CA PHE A 69 -6.52 -3.26 0.95
C PHE A 69 -6.17 -2.25 2.05
N ILE A 70 -6.39 -2.61 3.31
CA ILE A 70 -6.08 -1.76 4.47
C ILE A 70 -4.59 -1.50 4.55
N LEU A 71 -3.76 -2.54 4.45
CA LEU A 71 -2.29 -2.42 4.52
C LEU A 71 -1.73 -1.51 3.42
N VAL A 72 -2.18 -1.70 2.17
CA VAL A 72 -1.78 -0.84 1.05
C VAL A 72 -2.22 0.60 1.29
N SER A 73 -3.43 0.81 1.80
CA SER A 73 -3.97 2.14 2.08
C SER A 73 -3.19 2.85 3.19
N LEU A 74 -2.88 2.16 4.29
CA LEU A 74 -2.08 2.69 5.39
C LEU A 74 -0.66 3.04 4.93
N ASN A 75 -0.05 2.18 4.13
CA ASN A 75 1.29 2.45 3.62
C ASN A 75 1.34 3.66 2.70
N ARG A 76 0.34 3.81 1.83
CA ARG A 76 0.20 5.01 1.00
C ARG A 76 0.10 6.27 1.86
N LEU A 77 -0.73 6.26 2.90
CA LEU A 77 -0.86 7.40 3.81
C LEU A 77 0.47 7.73 4.50
N ASN A 78 1.19 6.71 4.96
CA ASN A 78 2.49 6.89 5.60
C ASN A 78 3.53 7.45 4.61
N ALA A 79 3.58 6.93 3.39
CA ALA A 79 4.48 7.41 2.33
C ALA A 79 4.20 8.88 1.96
N VAL A 80 2.92 9.27 1.83
CA VAL A 80 2.53 10.66 1.58
C VAL A 80 2.95 11.57 2.74
N HIS A 81 2.70 11.16 3.99
CA HIS A 81 3.08 11.93 5.17
C HIS A 81 4.59 12.14 5.29
N ILE A 82 5.39 11.11 5.00
CA ILE A 82 6.86 11.21 4.96
C ILE A 82 7.29 12.17 3.85
N ASN A 83 6.71 12.05 2.66
CA ASN A 83 7.02 12.93 1.54
C ASN A 83 6.75 14.40 1.86
N GLU A 84 5.59 14.72 2.46
CA GLU A 84 5.25 16.08 2.88
C GLU A 84 6.22 16.64 3.92
N LYS A 85 6.62 15.82 4.90
CA LYS A 85 7.63 16.23 5.90
C LYS A 85 8.98 16.50 5.25
N MET A 86 9.42 15.67 4.31
CA MET A 86 10.71 15.82 3.64
C MET A 86 10.76 17.04 2.73
N LEU A 87 9.66 17.36 2.03
CA LEU A 87 9.55 18.59 1.26
C LEU A 87 9.66 19.83 2.16
N LYS A 88 9.01 19.83 3.32
CA LYS A 88 9.13 20.93 4.31
C LYS A 88 10.54 21.09 4.84
N ILE A 89 11.23 19.98 5.14
CA ILE A 89 12.63 19.99 5.60
C ILE A 89 13.55 20.50 4.47
N GLN A 90 13.30 20.08 3.23
CA GLN A 90 14.06 20.55 2.08
C GLN A 90 13.91 22.07 1.86
N ASP A 91 12.69 22.61 1.94
CA ASP A 91 12.43 24.04 1.81
C ASP A 91 13.09 24.85 2.95
N TYR A 92 13.10 24.30 4.18
CA TYR A 92 13.77 24.92 5.33
C TYR A 92 15.30 24.93 5.17
N LEU A 93 15.89 23.84 4.68
CA LEU A 93 17.32 23.74 4.40
C LEU A 93 17.75 24.71 3.30
N ARG A 94 16.96 24.79 2.22
CA ARG A 94 17.22 25.68 1.09
C ARG A 94 17.23 27.17 1.49
N THR A 95 16.42 27.53 2.47
CA THR A 95 16.35 28.90 3.00
C THR A 95 17.43 29.20 4.05
N SER A 96 17.83 28.20 4.84
CA SER A 96 18.77 28.38 5.96
C SER A 96 20.23 28.18 5.61
N ASP A 97 20.54 27.28 4.67
CA ASP A 97 21.92 26.93 4.30
C ASP A 97 21.98 26.45 2.83
N PRO A 98 22.07 27.40 1.87
CA PRO A 98 21.95 27.10 0.44
C PRO A 98 23.11 26.26 -0.12
N GLN A 99 24.18 26.05 0.63
CA GLN A 99 25.30 25.18 0.24
C GLN A 99 24.97 23.69 0.45
N THR A 100 24.05 23.37 1.36
CA THR A 100 23.56 22.00 1.58
C THR A 100 22.44 21.66 0.59
N LEU A 101 22.83 21.16 -0.58
CA LEU A 101 21.92 20.61 -1.59
C LEU A 101 21.41 19.23 -1.15
N PHE A 102 20.43 19.20 -0.25
CA PHE A 102 19.63 17.99 -0.08
C PHE A 102 18.63 17.87 -1.23
N ILE A 103 18.90 16.94 -2.12
CA ILE A 103 17.99 16.60 -3.21
C ILE A 103 17.13 15.45 -2.73
N TRP A 104 15.90 15.76 -2.32
CA TRP A 104 14.88 14.73 -2.16
C TRP A 104 14.60 14.14 -3.55
N PRO A 105 14.94 12.87 -3.80
CA PRO A 105 14.91 12.31 -5.16
C PRO A 105 13.49 12.07 -5.68
N TRP A 106 12.48 12.29 -4.84
CA TRP A 106 11.10 11.99 -5.18
C TRP A 106 10.40 13.19 -5.79
N PRO A 107 9.58 12.95 -6.83
CA PRO A 107 8.86 14.02 -7.48
C PRO A 107 7.91 14.66 -6.48
N LYS A 108 7.80 16.00 -6.57
CA LYS A 108 6.59 16.66 -6.09
C LYS A 108 5.43 15.94 -6.75
N GLN A 109 4.39 15.67 -5.98
CA GLN A 109 3.34 14.73 -6.38
C GLN A 109 2.45 15.42 -7.43
N ASP A 110 2.97 15.61 -8.64
CA ASP A 110 2.44 16.52 -9.63
C ASP A 110 1.22 15.93 -10.34
N ASN A 111 1.07 14.59 -10.29
CA ASN A 111 -0.11 13.93 -10.85
C ASN A 111 -0.46 12.60 -10.13
N PRO A 112 -1.54 12.55 -9.33
CA PRO A 112 -1.94 11.35 -8.59
C PRO A 112 -2.34 10.17 -9.50
N LEU A 113 -2.68 10.44 -10.77
CA LEU A 113 -3.12 9.44 -11.76
C LEU A 113 -1.97 8.60 -12.35
N LYS A 114 -0.73 9.11 -12.37
CA LYS A 114 0.45 8.36 -12.86
C LYS A 114 1.15 7.57 -11.76
N SER A 115 0.60 7.58 -10.55
CA SER A 115 1.20 6.94 -9.40
C SER A 115 0.92 5.43 -9.43
N THR A 116 1.96 4.60 -9.36
CA THR A 116 1.86 3.13 -9.18
C THR A 116 0.96 2.75 -8.02
N TRP A 117 0.85 3.63 -7.01
CA TRP A 117 -0.06 3.56 -5.88
C TRP A 117 -1.54 3.43 -6.25
N LEU A 118 -1.97 3.98 -7.38
CA LEU A 118 -3.37 3.87 -7.83
C LEU A 118 -3.71 2.41 -8.16
N TYR A 119 -2.88 1.77 -8.98
CA TYR A 119 -3.04 0.36 -9.34
C TYR A 119 -2.94 -0.56 -8.13
N ARG A 120 -1.96 -0.31 -7.25
CA ARG A 120 -1.77 -1.06 -5.99
C ARG A 120 -3.00 -1.04 -5.09
N ARG A 121 -3.76 0.06 -5.08
CA ARG A 121 -4.99 0.19 -4.28
C ARG A 121 -6.23 -0.39 -4.98
N ILE A 122 -6.33 -0.22 -6.30
CA ILE A 122 -7.50 -0.70 -7.07
C ILE A 122 -7.56 -2.22 -7.04
N LEU A 123 -6.42 -2.90 -7.18
CA LEU A 123 -6.37 -4.35 -7.33
C LEU A 123 -7.02 -5.11 -6.15
N PRO A 124 -6.65 -4.87 -4.88
CA PRO A 124 -7.35 -5.48 -3.74
C PRO A 124 -8.82 -5.04 -3.64
N GLY A 125 -9.14 -3.80 -4.02
CA GLY A 125 -10.53 -3.31 -4.06
C GLY A 125 -11.41 -4.07 -5.05
N VAL A 126 -10.89 -4.36 -6.24
CA VAL A 126 -11.58 -5.18 -7.25
C VAL A 126 -11.75 -6.62 -6.76
N MET A 127 -10.76 -7.18 -6.06
CA MET A 127 -10.88 -8.53 -5.47
C MET A 127 -11.98 -8.60 -4.42
N ILE A 128 -12.11 -7.59 -3.55
CA ILE A 128 -13.21 -7.50 -2.58
C ILE A 128 -14.57 -7.54 -3.28
N LEU A 129 -14.75 -6.73 -4.33
CA LEU A 129 -15.99 -6.72 -5.12
C LEU A 129 -16.26 -8.08 -5.77
N ALA A 130 -15.24 -8.73 -6.32
CA ALA A 130 -15.37 -10.06 -6.91
C ALA A 130 -15.85 -11.08 -5.87
N TRP A 131 -15.29 -11.07 -4.66
CA TRP A 131 -15.73 -11.96 -3.58
C TRP A 131 -17.18 -11.71 -3.15
N LEU A 132 -17.60 -10.44 -3.02
CA LEU A 132 -18.99 -10.10 -2.69
C LEU A 132 -19.97 -10.60 -3.74
N ILE A 133 -19.63 -10.48 -5.02
CA ILE A 133 -20.43 -11.01 -6.13
C ILE A 133 -20.53 -12.53 -6.03
N LEU A 134 -19.41 -13.22 -5.79
CA LEU A 134 -19.38 -14.68 -5.67
C LEU A 134 -20.20 -15.18 -4.48
N ILE A 135 -20.11 -14.53 -3.32
CA ILE A 135 -20.93 -14.86 -2.15
C ILE A 135 -22.41 -14.67 -2.47
N SER A 136 -22.78 -13.51 -3.00
CA SER A 136 -24.18 -13.18 -3.35
C SER A 136 -24.76 -14.18 -4.35
N TRP A 137 -23.96 -14.56 -5.34
CA TRP A 137 -24.39 -15.52 -6.36
C TRP A 137 -24.66 -16.91 -5.78
N GLN A 138 -23.82 -17.40 -4.86
CA GLN A 138 -24.05 -18.71 -4.26
C GLN A 138 -25.19 -18.70 -3.26
N THR A 139 -25.38 -17.63 -2.51
CA THR A 139 -26.53 -17.51 -1.60
C THR A 139 -27.86 -17.48 -2.34
N LEU A 140 -27.90 -17.03 -3.59
CA LEU A 140 -29.11 -17.05 -4.43
C LEU A 140 -29.41 -18.43 -5.05
N ARG A 141 -28.47 -19.38 -4.98
CA ARG A 141 -28.61 -20.74 -5.52
C ARG A 141 -28.99 -21.80 -4.46
N ILE A 142 -28.97 -21.41 -3.20
CA ILE A 142 -29.46 -22.21 -2.05
C ILE A 142 -30.96 -21.95 -1.91
#